data_AF-A0A075HSS6-F1
#
_entry.id   AF-A0A075HSS6-F1
#
_cell.length_a   1.000
_cell.length_b   1.000
_cell.length_c   1.000
_cell.angle_alpha   90.00
_cell.angle_beta   90.00
_cell.angle_gamma   90.00
#
_symmetry.space_group_name_H-M   'P 1'
#
loop_
_entity.id
_entity.type
_entity.pdbx_description
1 polymer ?
#
loop_
_entity_poly.entity_id
_entity_poly.type
_entity_poly.pdbx_seq_one_letter_code
_entity_poly.pdbx_strand_id
1 'polypeptide(L)'
;MKTVISHLSCGHLLSYTHMRSHMAGPTGHQMVERLGSQDLNRDGEIINLAIVGSSRFYDFWVFEDVVGRWVDENGYPDLIIVGGASGVDYMAERWADNNSIPIAVFSEEWDDPDRSLQDKGRKEAPNTLTAKILNGSSHILAMPSSTSKWTRIVIEQAGERGIPTDVHEVD
;
A
#
# COMPACT_ATOMS: atom_id res chain seq x y z
N MET A 1 6.08 -74.67 -5.37
CA MET A 1 6.27 -73.52 -6.29
C MET A 1 5.76 -72.27 -5.57
N LYS A 2 6.52 -71.15 -5.63
CA LYS A 2 6.40 -69.88 -4.87
C LYS A 2 7.02 -69.97 -3.46
N THR A 3 8.30 -69.67 -3.24
CA THR A 3 9.14 -68.45 -3.46
C THR A 3 9.01 -67.42 -2.32
N VAL A 4 10.17 -67.13 -1.74
CA VAL A 4 10.52 -66.20 -0.66
C VAL A 4 10.44 -64.74 -1.12
N ILE A 5 9.96 -63.81 -0.28
CA ILE A 5 10.09 -62.34 -0.38
C ILE A 5 10.20 -61.81 1.06
N SER A 6 11.40 -61.58 1.61
CA SER A 6 12.23 -60.37 1.61
C SER A 6 11.66 -59.15 2.37
N HIS A 7 12.30 -58.90 3.53
CA HIS A 7 12.61 -57.66 4.24
C HIS A 7 12.20 -56.27 3.70
N LEU A 8 12.00 -55.38 4.69
CA LEU A 8 12.06 -53.90 4.72
C LEU A 8 10.71 -53.15 4.76
N SER A 9 10.20 -52.95 5.98
CA SER A 9 9.32 -51.82 6.32
C SER A 9 10.21 -50.65 6.80
N CYS A 10 10.67 -49.83 5.85
CA CYS A 10 11.20 -48.50 6.15
C CYS A 10 10.05 -47.50 5.95
N GLY A 11 9.60 -46.90 7.04
CA GLY A 11 8.55 -45.88 7.05
C GLY A 11 8.72 -45.01 8.27
N HIS A 12 9.82 -44.26 8.31
CA HIS A 12 10.00 -43.20 9.28
C HIS A 12 8.99 -42.10 8.95
N LEU A 13 8.04 -41.89 9.86
CA LEU A 13 7.10 -40.78 9.83
C LEU A 13 7.90 -39.47 9.97
N LEU A 14 8.33 -38.88 8.85
CA LEU A 14 8.79 -37.50 8.85
C LEU A 14 7.55 -36.61 8.89
N SER A 15 7.29 -36.08 10.08
CA SER A 15 6.32 -35.04 10.33
C SER A 15 6.55 -33.87 9.38
N TYR A 16 5.67 -33.71 8.39
CA TYR A 16 5.56 -32.49 7.58
C TYR A 16 5.02 -31.37 8.48
N THR A 17 5.86 -30.83 9.35
CA THR A 17 5.58 -29.60 10.11
C THR A 17 6.68 -28.58 9.88
N HIS A 18 7.14 -28.48 8.64
CA HIS A 18 8.01 -27.40 8.22
C HIS A 18 7.64 -26.98 6.81
N MET A 19 6.78 -25.95 6.71
CA MET A 19 6.71 -24.94 5.64
C MET A 19 5.34 -24.27 5.63
N ARG A 20 5.13 -23.31 6.54
CA ARG A 20 4.33 -22.10 6.26
C ARG A 20 4.91 -20.94 7.08
N SER A 21 6.16 -20.58 6.77
CA SER A 21 6.53 -19.17 6.85
C SER A 21 5.78 -18.50 5.69
N HIS A 22 4.71 -17.76 6.00
CA HIS A 22 4.25 -16.71 5.10
C HIS A 22 5.44 -15.76 4.95
N MET A 23 6.06 -15.71 3.78
CA MET A 23 6.95 -14.60 3.44
C MET A 23 6.06 -13.38 3.26
N ALA A 24 5.76 -12.69 4.37
CA ALA A 24 5.21 -11.36 4.30
C ALA A 24 6.23 -10.49 3.54
N GLY A 25 5.79 -9.79 2.50
CA GLY A 25 6.62 -8.82 1.81
C GLY A 25 7.09 -7.71 2.77
N PRO A 26 8.04 -6.86 2.35
CA PRO A 26 8.47 -5.73 3.18
C PRO A 26 7.29 -4.82 3.54
N THR A 27 7.27 -4.30 4.78
CA THR A 27 6.21 -3.37 5.23
C THR A 27 6.32 -2.01 4.52
N GLY A 28 5.27 -1.19 4.60
CA GLY A 28 5.30 0.18 4.06
C GLY A 28 6.46 0.99 4.64
N HIS A 29 6.68 0.89 5.96
CA HIS A 29 7.81 1.56 6.60
C HIS A 29 9.18 1.11 6.05
N GLN A 30 9.38 -0.19 5.84
CA GLN A 30 10.63 -0.74 5.30
C GLN A 30 10.85 -0.31 3.84
N MET A 31 9.78 -0.17 3.06
CA MET A 31 9.86 0.32 1.69
C MET A 31 10.31 1.78 1.63
N VAL A 32 9.71 2.65 2.46
CA VAL A 32 10.11 4.07 2.55
C VAL A 32 11.56 4.20 3.03
N GLU A 33 11.96 3.48 4.08
CA GLU A 33 13.34 3.52 4.59
C GLU A 33 14.36 3.10 3.52
N ARG A 34 14.03 2.11 2.69
CA ARG A 34 14.92 1.61 1.65
C ARG A 34 14.97 2.51 0.43
N LEU A 35 13.83 3.01 -0.04
CA LEU A 35 13.70 3.59 -1.37
C LEU A 35 13.39 5.09 -1.37
N GLY A 36 12.78 5.64 -0.31
CA GLY A 36 12.24 7.00 -0.30
C GLY A 36 13.26 8.13 -0.30
N SER A 37 14.54 7.84 -0.47
CA SER A 37 15.61 8.84 -0.64
C SER A 37 16.48 8.54 -1.87
N GLN A 38 15.95 7.75 -2.80
CA GLN A 38 16.62 7.39 -4.05
C GLN A 38 15.85 7.97 -5.23
N ASP A 39 16.58 8.58 -6.17
CA ASP A 39 16.09 8.91 -7.51
C ASP A 39 16.12 7.61 -8.33
N LEU A 40 14.97 6.95 -8.42
CA LEU A 40 14.81 5.62 -9.01
C LEU A 40 14.63 5.72 -10.52
N ASN A 41 13.97 6.78 -10.99
CA ASN A 41 13.71 7.00 -12.41
C ASN A 41 14.88 7.73 -13.14
N ARG A 42 15.83 8.30 -12.40
CA ARG A 42 17.04 9.02 -12.83
C ARG A 42 16.77 10.34 -13.54
N ASP A 43 15.71 11.04 -13.15
CA ASP A 43 15.35 12.36 -13.71
C ASP A 43 15.98 13.54 -12.95
N GLY A 44 16.63 13.28 -11.81
CA GLY A 44 17.31 14.28 -10.99
C GLY A 44 16.48 14.81 -9.82
N GLU A 45 15.22 14.40 -9.69
CA GLU A 45 14.34 14.72 -8.56
C GLU A 45 14.02 13.45 -7.75
N ILE A 46 13.52 13.60 -6.52
CA ILE A 46 13.03 12.47 -5.72
C ILE A 46 11.57 12.71 -5.35
N ILE A 47 10.68 11.96 -5.98
CA ILE A 47 9.23 12.10 -5.83
C ILE A 47 8.66 10.88 -5.12
N ASN A 48 8.39 11.04 -3.82
CA ASN A 48 7.57 10.12 -3.05
C ASN A 48 6.13 10.65 -3.04
N LEU A 49 5.29 10.12 -3.93
CA LEU A 49 3.91 10.53 -4.07
C LEU A 49 3.01 9.68 -3.18
N ALA A 50 2.39 10.30 -2.16
CA ALA A 50 1.27 9.65 -1.50
C ALA A 50 -0.03 9.88 -2.26
N ILE A 51 -0.73 8.79 -2.55
CA ILE A 51 -2.07 8.84 -3.14
C ILE A 51 -3.05 8.39 -2.07
N VAL A 52 -3.95 9.28 -1.67
CA VAL A 52 -4.90 9.04 -0.57
C VAL A 52 -6.31 9.39 -1.02
N GLY A 53 -7.33 8.66 -0.57
CA GLY A 53 -8.68 9.01 -1.00
C GLY A 53 -9.82 8.18 -0.46
N SER A 54 -10.97 8.30 -1.13
CA SER A 54 -12.19 7.58 -0.76
C SER A 54 -12.01 6.07 -0.81
N SER A 55 -12.35 5.40 0.30
CA SER A 55 -12.40 3.93 0.36
C SER A 55 -13.49 3.28 -0.52
N ARG A 56 -14.34 4.11 -1.15
CA ARG A 56 -15.52 3.70 -1.93
C ARG A 56 -15.42 4.07 -3.41
N PHE A 57 -14.39 4.78 -3.82
CA PHE A 57 -14.22 5.20 -5.21
C PHE A 57 -13.47 4.11 -6.00
N TYR A 58 -14.00 3.70 -7.15
CA TYR A 58 -13.48 2.59 -7.97
C TYR A 58 -13.53 2.87 -9.49
N ASP A 59 -13.72 4.12 -9.90
CA ASP A 59 -13.64 4.47 -11.31
C ASP A 59 -12.17 4.60 -11.73
N PHE A 60 -11.63 3.51 -12.27
CA PHE A 60 -10.22 3.46 -12.65
C PHE A 60 -9.88 4.42 -13.80
N TRP A 61 -10.83 4.74 -14.68
CA TRP A 61 -10.58 5.68 -15.78
C TRP A 61 -10.37 7.09 -15.26
N VAL A 62 -11.25 7.52 -14.35
CA VAL A 62 -11.10 8.82 -13.68
C VAL A 62 -9.84 8.85 -12.82
N PHE A 63 -9.56 7.77 -12.09
CA PHE A 63 -8.31 7.65 -11.31
C PHE A 63 -7.07 7.83 -12.20
N GLU A 64 -6.98 7.09 -13.31
CA GLU A 64 -5.84 7.12 -14.23
C GLU A 64 -5.68 8.48 -14.90
N ASP A 65 -6.78 9.15 -15.29
CA ASP A 65 -6.74 10.52 -15.82
C ASP A 65 -6.17 11.51 -14.79
N VAL A 66 -6.61 11.42 -13.53
CA VAL A 66 -6.14 12.33 -12.47
C VAL A 66 -4.66 12.11 -12.19
N VAL A 67 -4.21 10.85 -12.05
CA VAL A 67 -2.79 10.55 -11.84
C VAL A 67 -1.96 10.94 -13.07
N GLY A 68 -2.45 10.69 -14.28
CA GLY A 68 -1.77 11.05 -15.53
C GLY A 68 -1.54 12.56 -15.64
N ARG A 69 -2.57 13.37 -15.39
CA ARG A 69 -2.43 14.84 -15.36
C ARG A 69 -1.45 15.31 -14.29
N TRP A 70 -1.48 14.69 -13.11
CA TRP A 70 -0.52 15.01 -12.05
C TRP A 70 0.92 14.71 -12.49
N VAL A 71 1.15 13.56 -13.13
CA VAL A 71 2.46 13.16 -13.66
C VAL A 71 2.93 14.09 -14.78
N ASP A 72 2.03 14.53 -15.67
CA ASP A 72 2.37 15.48 -16.73
C ASP A 72 2.87 16.83 -16.17
N GLU A 73 2.37 17.23 -14.99
CA GLU A 73 2.73 18.48 -14.32
C GLU A 73 3.97 18.38 -13.43
N ASN A 74 4.18 17.22 -12.78
CA ASN A 74 5.18 17.07 -11.72
C ASN A 74 6.31 16.07 -12.04
N GLY A 75 6.16 15.24 -13.07
CA GLY A 75 7.04 14.12 -13.35
C GLY A 75 6.55 12.78 -12.75
N TYR A 76 7.22 11.70 -13.12
CA TYR A 76 6.87 10.36 -12.64
C TYR A 76 7.35 10.16 -11.19
N PRO A 77 6.54 9.59 -10.29
CA PRO A 77 6.99 9.31 -8.94
C PRO A 77 8.01 8.17 -8.91
N ASP A 78 9.02 8.31 -8.05
CA ASP A 78 9.96 7.23 -7.72
C ASP A 78 9.32 6.19 -6.81
N LEU A 79 8.45 6.63 -5.91
CA LEU A 79 7.78 5.79 -4.93
C LEU A 79 6.33 6.25 -4.75
N ILE A 80 5.39 5.32 -4.86
CA ILE A 80 4.01 5.53 -4.42
C ILE A 80 3.88 5.13 -2.94
N ILE A 81 3.13 5.92 -2.17
CA ILE A 81 2.82 5.65 -0.77
C ILE A 81 1.30 5.59 -0.59
N VAL A 82 0.80 4.52 0.03
CA VAL A 82 -0.64 4.33 0.33
C VAL A 82 -0.86 3.76 1.72
N GLY A 83 -2.08 3.94 2.24
CA GLY A 83 -2.49 3.39 3.53
C GLY A 83 -2.91 1.92 3.49
N GLY A 84 -3.11 1.33 2.31
CA GLY A 84 -3.56 -0.05 2.12
C GLY A 84 -5.05 -0.25 2.39
N ALA A 85 -5.84 0.82 2.30
CA ALA A 85 -7.29 0.73 2.37
C ALA A 85 -7.89 0.24 1.03
N SER A 86 -9.20 0.10 0.98
CA SER A 86 -9.92 -0.15 -0.28
C SER A 86 -10.08 1.15 -1.09
N GLY A 87 -10.65 1.08 -2.30
CA GLY A 87 -10.93 2.26 -3.12
C GLY A 87 -9.70 2.89 -3.78
N VAL A 88 -9.42 4.17 -3.48
CA VAL A 88 -8.30 4.91 -4.07
C VAL A 88 -6.95 4.22 -3.86
N ASP A 89 -6.66 3.75 -2.66
CA ASP A 89 -5.42 3.03 -2.34
C ASP A 89 -5.26 1.76 -3.22
N TYR A 90 -6.33 0.99 -3.41
CA TYR A 90 -6.33 -0.17 -4.30
C TYR A 90 -6.07 0.21 -5.77
N MET A 91 -6.61 1.34 -6.23
CA MET A 91 -6.36 1.82 -7.59
C MET A 91 -4.92 2.31 -7.77
N ALA A 92 -4.35 2.94 -6.74
CA ALA A 92 -2.94 3.33 -6.72
C ALA A 92 -2.01 2.11 -6.75
N GLU A 93 -2.32 1.05 -6.00
CA GLU A 93 -1.58 -0.22 -6.09
C GLU A 93 -1.62 -0.79 -7.52
N ARG A 94 -2.80 -0.83 -8.13
CA ARG A 94 -2.95 -1.31 -9.51
C ARG A 94 -2.20 -0.45 -10.52
N TRP A 95 -2.26 0.87 -10.37
CA TRP A 95 -1.57 1.80 -11.28
C TRP A 95 -0.06 1.72 -11.12
N ALA A 96 0.44 1.58 -9.88
CA ALA A 96 1.86 1.38 -9.60
C ALA A 96 2.39 0.10 -10.27
N ASP A 97 1.66 -1.01 -10.14
CA ASP A 97 2.01 -2.29 -10.79
C ASP A 97 2.05 -2.15 -12.33
N ASN A 98 1.01 -1.55 -12.92
CA ASN A 98 0.93 -1.31 -14.37
C ASN A 98 2.08 -0.44 -14.91
N ASN A 99 2.60 0.49 -14.11
CA ASN A 99 3.67 1.41 -14.49
C ASN A 99 5.04 0.99 -13.95
N SER A 100 5.15 -0.17 -13.29
CA SER A 100 6.38 -0.66 -12.67
C SER A 100 7.01 0.32 -11.67
N ILE A 101 6.18 1.06 -10.94
CA ILE A 101 6.61 2.02 -9.93
C ILE A 101 6.58 1.32 -8.57
N PRO A 102 7.68 1.36 -7.79
CA PRO A 102 7.69 0.84 -6.43
C PRO A 102 6.59 1.44 -5.57
N ILE A 103 6.02 0.65 -4.66
CA ILE A 103 4.96 1.08 -3.76
C ILE A 103 5.23 0.67 -2.32
N ALA A 104 4.99 1.60 -1.39
CA ALA A 104 4.97 1.38 0.04
C ALA A 104 3.51 1.35 0.54
N VAL A 105 3.04 0.17 0.96
CA VAL A 105 1.70 -0.03 1.51
C VAL A 105 1.81 -0.18 3.03
N PHE A 106 1.27 0.77 3.79
CA PHE A 106 1.27 0.74 5.26
C PHE A 106 0.20 -0.20 5.84
N SER A 107 0.11 -1.41 5.28
CA SER A 107 -0.83 -2.46 5.68
C SER A 107 -0.66 -2.92 7.13
N GLU A 108 0.55 -2.77 7.68
CA GLU A 108 0.87 -3.14 9.07
C GLU A 108 0.06 -2.36 10.12
N GLU A 109 -0.52 -1.21 9.76
CA GLU A 109 -1.38 -0.43 10.66
C GLU A 109 -2.79 -1.05 10.81
N TRP A 110 -3.10 -2.11 10.06
CA TRP A 110 -4.40 -2.79 10.08
C TRP A 110 -4.37 -4.18 10.74
N ASP A 111 -3.17 -4.75 11.01
CA ASP A 111 -2.98 -6.07 11.62
C ASP A 111 -3.22 -6.02 13.14
N ASP A 112 -4.49 -6.04 13.53
CA ASP A 112 -4.95 -6.36 14.88
C ASP A 112 -5.38 -7.85 14.92
N PRO A 113 -4.58 -8.77 15.51
CA PRO A 113 -4.85 -10.22 15.48
C PRO A 113 -6.13 -10.64 16.24
N ASP A 114 -6.76 -9.75 17.01
CA ASP A 114 -8.03 -9.99 17.71
C ASP A 114 -9.30 -9.68 16.87
N ARG A 115 -9.16 -9.36 15.57
CA ARG A 115 -10.30 -9.12 14.68
C ARG A 115 -11.02 -10.42 14.29
N SER A 116 -12.00 -10.83 15.10
CA SER A 116 -13.00 -11.85 14.72
C SER A 116 -13.86 -11.39 13.51
N LEU A 117 -14.39 -12.35 12.72
CA LEU A 117 -15.27 -12.21 11.55
C LEU A 117 -16.61 -11.45 11.78
N GLN A 118 -16.79 -10.79 12.92
CA GLN A 118 -17.90 -9.86 13.11
C GLN A 118 -17.44 -8.48 12.63
N ASP A 119 -18.11 -7.98 11.58
CA ASP A 119 -18.00 -6.61 11.06
C ASP A 119 -18.45 -5.60 12.13
N LYS A 120 -17.62 -5.42 13.15
CA LYS A 120 -17.72 -4.36 14.13
C LYS A 120 -17.03 -3.16 13.50
N GLY A 121 -17.79 -2.43 12.69
CA GLY A 121 -17.49 -1.11 12.11
C GLY A 121 -16.01 -0.73 12.09
N ARG A 122 -15.40 -0.79 10.91
CA ARG A 122 -14.02 -0.36 10.59
C ARG A 122 -13.41 0.55 11.67
N LYS A 123 -12.54 -0.01 12.53
CA LYS A 123 -11.68 0.80 13.42
C LYS A 123 -10.94 1.80 12.55
N GLU A 124 -11.11 3.07 12.90
CA GLU A 124 -10.44 4.22 12.32
C GLU A 124 -8.91 4.00 12.27
N ALA A 125 -8.25 4.48 11.20
CA ALA A 125 -6.79 4.45 11.14
C ALA A 125 -6.22 5.28 12.30
N PRO A 126 -5.24 4.77 13.07
CA PRO A 126 -4.62 5.56 14.11
C PRO A 126 -3.87 6.76 13.50
N ASN A 127 -3.76 7.87 14.25
CA ASN A 127 -3.00 9.06 13.83
C ASN A 127 -1.55 8.74 13.39
N THR A 128 -1.02 7.59 13.80
CA THR A 128 0.27 7.04 13.38
C THR A 128 0.33 6.78 11.88
N LEU A 129 -0.74 6.28 11.25
CA LEU A 129 -0.76 6.02 9.80
C LEU A 129 -0.62 7.34 9.03
N THR A 130 -1.43 8.34 9.38
CA THR A 130 -1.33 9.69 8.77
C THR A 130 0.08 10.25 8.91
N ALA A 131 0.67 10.18 10.11
CA ALA A 131 2.03 10.66 10.32
C ALA A 131 3.07 9.89 9.48
N LYS A 132 2.93 8.57 9.34
CA LYS A 132 3.83 7.74 8.52
C LYS A 132 3.74 8.10 7.03
N ILE A 133 2.52 8.25 6.50
CA ILE A 133 2.31 8.71 5.13
C ILE A 133 2.98 10.07 4.92
N LEU A 134 2.64 11.06 5.75
CA LEU A 134 3.16 12.43 5.60
C LEU A 134 4.68 12.52 5.76
N ASN A 135 5.27 11.73 6.66
CA ASN A 135 6.72 11.73 6.87
C ASN A 135 7.48 11.09 5.70
N GLY A 136 6.86 10.16 4.97
CA GLY A 136 7.46 9.50 3.82
C GLY A 136 7.27 10.24 2.49
N SER A 137 6.37 11.23 2.45
CA SER A 137 5.91 11.84 1.20
C SER A 137 6.61 13.16 0.90
N SER A 138 6.96 13.39 -0.36
CA SER A 138 7.32 14.72 -0.87
C SER A 138 6.13 15.43 -1.51
N HIS A 139 5.14 14.68 -2.01
CA HIS A 139 3.92 15.19 -2.63
C HIS A 139 2.70 14.38 -2.21
N ILE A 140 1.53 15.01 -2.18
CA ILE A 140 0.24 14.37 -1.92
C ILE A 140 -0.70 14.59 -3.10
N LEU A 141 -1.28 13.50 -3.63
CA LEU A 141 -2.45 13.53 -4.49
C LEU A 141 -3.65 12.96 -3.72
N ALA A 142 -4.59 13.83 -3.36
CA ALA A 142 -5.74 13.48 -2.57
C ALA A 142 -7.02 13.39 -3.42
N MET A 143 -7.73 12.27 -3.34
CA MET A 143 -9.02 12.02 -3.99
C MET A 143 -10.15 11.82 -2.96
N PRO A 144 -10.53 12.86 -2.20
CA PRO A 144 -11.60 12.75 -1.21
C PRO A 144 -12.98 12.60 -1.87
N SER A 145 -13.92 11.97 -1.16
CA SER A 145 -15.36 12.08 -1.41
C SER A 145 -16.02 12.84 -0.27
N SER A 146 -17.30 13.15 -0.39
CA SER A 146 -18.10 13.73 0.71
C SER A 146 -17.92 13.00 2.05
N THR A 147 -17.70 11.67 2.04
CA THR A 147 -17.55 10.84 3.25
C THR A 147 -16.11 10.60 3.71
N SER A 148 -15.11 11.16 3.03
CA SER A 148 -13.68 10.89 3.31
C SER A 148 -13.14 11.68 4.51
N LYS A 149 -13.44 11.25 5.74
CA LYS A 149 -12.89 11.86 6.98
C LYS A 149 -11.36 11.85 7.01
N TRP A 150 -10.74 10.67 6.81
CA TRP A 150 -9.29 10.50 6.95
C TRP A 150 -8.49 11.21 5.85
N THR A 151 -8.94 11.14 4.60
CA THR A 151 -8.32 11.89 3.50
C THR A 151 -8.27 13.38 3.81
N ARG A 152 -9.33 13.96 4.38
CA ARG A 152 -9.34 15.38 4.76
C ARG A 152 -8.36 15.72 5.88
N ILE A 153 -8.16 14.83 6.84
CA ILE A 153 -7.13 14.97 7.88
C ILE A 153 -5.73 14.95 7.25
N VAL A 154 -5.48 14.10 6.25
CA VAL A 154 -4.20 14.09 5.51
C VAL A 154 -3.99 15.42 4.79
N ILE A 155 -5.01 15.92 4.07
CA ILE A 155 -4.94 17.21 3.36
C ILE A 155 -4.61 18.36 4.32
N GLU A 156 -5.31 18.44 5.46
CA GLU A 156 -5.09 19.47 6.48
C GLU A 156 -3.65 19.42 7.02
N GLN A 157 -3.20 18.26 7.49
CA GLN A 157 -1.86 18.11 8.05
C GLN A 157 -0.74 18.26 7.02
N ALA A 158 -0.98 17.91 5.75
CA ALA A 158 -0.04 18.18 4.68
C ALA A 158 0.15 19.70 4.48
N GLY A 159 -0.97 20.45 4.49
CA GLY A 159 -0.96 21.91 4.44
C GLY A 159 -0.20 22.54 5.61
N GLU A 160 -0.40 22.05 6.84
CA GLU A 160 0.34 22.51 8.03
C GLU A 160 1.85 22.27 7.93
N ARG A 161 2.27 21.22 7.20
CA ARG A 161 3.68 20.85 6.99
C ARG A 161 4.29 21.48 5.75
N GLY A 162 3.50 22.17 4.92
CA GLY A 162 3.95 22.74 3.65
C GLY A 162 4.27 21.69 2.58
N ILE A 163 3.66 20.51 2.64
CA ILE A 163 3.82 19.48 1.62
C ILE A 163 2.91 19.83 0.44
N PRO A 164 3.44 19.92 -0.80
CA PRO A 164 2.62 20.12 -2.00
C PRO A 164 1.48 19.11 -2.07
N THR A 165 0.25 19.61 -2.22
CA THR A 165 -0.96 18.79 -2.15
C THR A 165 -1.93 19.19 -3.26
N ASP A 166 -2.21 18.25 -4.15
CA ASP A 166 -3.24 18.34 -5.17
C ASP A 166 -4.51 17.63 -4.71
N VAL A 167 -5.65 18.29 -4.81
CA VAL A 167 -6.94 17.75 -4.35
C VAL A 167 -7.91 17.62 -5.51
N HIS A 168 -8.44 16.42 -5.71
CA HIS A 168 -9.46 16.11 -6.71
C HIS A 168 -10.66 15.42 -6.04
N GLU A 169 -11.75 16.16 -5.81
CA GLU A 169 -12.97 15.57 -5.24
C GLU A 169 -13.57 14.53 -6.21
N VAL A 170 -13.94 13.38 -5.66
CA VAL A 170 -14.57 12.26 -6.37
C VAL A 170 -15.92 11.91 -5.74
N ASP A 171 -16.88 11.50 -6.57
CA ASP A 171 -18.25 11.17 -6.15
C ASP A 171 -18.37 9.79 -5.48
#